data_AF-A0A1B8DAQ7-F1
#
_entry.id   AF-A0A1B8DAQ7-F1
#
_cell.length_a   1.000
_cell.length_b   1.000
_cell.length_c   1.000
_cell.angle_alpha   90.00
_cell.angle_beta   90.00
_cell.angle_gamma   90.00
#
_symmetry.space_group_name_H-M   'P 1'
#
loop_
_entity.id
_entity.type
_entity.pdbx_description
1 polymer ?
#
loop_
_entity_poly.entity_id
_entity_poly.type
_entity_poly.pdbx_seq_one_letter_code
_entity_poly.pdbx_strand_id
1 'polypeptide(L)'
;MAVQSTLRSVEPLKRLHAYYTKLFIGKYKATSRSTRLLATLALLLSIIASGAGGRRWWRKKASEKEEGRRLLRRNSGLKNKDGSRTLVVPYGDATSKVTIHPTKPTTFDAHRRLFLNPPRASGMVDGQPTPHLQAKPGLNLAFLHQFLSLFEHYDTQVA
;
A
#
# COMPACT_ATOMS: atom_id res chain seq x y z
N MET A 1 -3.20 -56.00 -22.97
CA MET A 1 -4.17 -55.04 -23.55
C MET A 1 -3.69 -53.64 -23.22
N ALA A 2 -3.06 -52.94 -24.17
CA ALA A 2 -2.59 -51.57 -23.97
C ALA A 2 -3.69 -50.59 -24.39
N VAL A 3 -4.25 -49.88 -23.42
CA VAL A 3 -5.24 -48.81 -23.64
C VAL A 3 -4.50 -47.61 -24.26
N GLN A 4 -4.74 -47.37 -25.55
CA GLN A 4 -4.25 -46.20 -26.27
C GLN A 4 -4.95 -44.95 -25.70
N SER A 5 -4.23 -44.13 -24.95
CA SER A 5 -4.73 -42.81 -24.50
C SER A 5 -4.73 -41.87 -25.70
N THR A 6 -5.91 -41.54 -26.22
CA THR A 6 -6.08 -40.53 -27.27
C THR A 6 -6.02 -39.15 -26.62
N LEU A 7 -4.81 -38.66 -26.37
CA LEU A 7 -4.57 -37.28 -25.93
C LEU A 7 -4.85 -36.33 -27.11
N ARG A 8 -6.13 -36.13 -27.42
CA ARG A 8 -6.67 -35.20 -28.42
C ARG A 8 -6.61 -33.78 -27.85
N SER A 9 -5.41 -33.32 -27.46
CA SER A 9 -5.22 -32.14 -26.61
C SER A 9 -5.05 -30.82 -27.36
N VAL A 10 -4.99 -30.84 -28.70
CA VAL A 10 -4.69 -29.64 -29.51
C VAL A 10 -5.93 -29.04 -30.21
N GLU A 11 -7.05 -29.77 -30.24
CA GLU A 11 -8.29 -29.32 -30.86
C GLU A 11 -9.06 -28.22 -30.09
N PRO A 12 -9.15 -28.20 -28.74
CA PRO A 12 -10.01 -27.25 -28.05
C PRO A 12 -9.50 -25.80 -28.16
N LEU A 13 -8.18 -25.58 -28.09
CA LEU A 13 -7.55 -24.27 -28.27
C LEU A 13 -7.74 -23.73 -29.69
N LYS A 14 -7.56 -24.58 -30.71
CA LYS A 14 -7.79 -24.20 -32.12
C LYS A 14 -9.25 -23.83 -32.37
N ARG A 15 -10.19 -24.57 -31.77
CA ARG A 15 -11.63 -24.29 -31.87
C ARG A 15 -12.00 -22.96 -31.20
N LEU A 16 -11.47 -22.69 -30.00
CA LEU A 16 -11.65 -21.41 -29.31
C LEU A 16 -11.07 -20.26 -30.14
N HIS A 17 -9.84 -20.39 -30.63
CA HIS A 17 -9.22 -19.38 -31.49
C HIS A 17 -10.05 -19.09 -32.75
N ALA A 18 -10.51 -20.14 -33.44
CA ALA A 18 -11.35 -19.99 -34.62
C ALA A 18 -12.71 -19.34 -34.30
N TYR A 19 -13.30 -19.63 -33.13
CA TYR A 19 -14.54 -19.01 -32.69
C TYR A 19 -14.37 -17.51 -32.43
N TYR A 20 -13.35 -17.13 -31.65
CA TYR A 20 -13.10 -15.73 -31.34
C TYR A 20 -12.67 -14.92 -32.57
N THR A 21 -11.82 -15.48 -33.45
CA THR A 21 -11.43 -14.78 -34.69
C THR A 21 -12.63 -14.49 -35.59
N LYS A 22 -13.59 -15.43 -35.70
CA LYS A 22 -14.85 -15.19 -36.41
C LYS A 22 -15.68 -14.06 -35.79
N LEU A 23 -15.79 -14.01 -34.47
CA LEU A 23 -16.49 -12.92 -33.77
C LEU A 23 -15.83 -11.56 -34.03
N PHE A 24 -14.50 -11.50 -33.95
CA PHE A 24 -13.74 -10.27 -34.21
C PHE A 24 -13.89 -9.80 -35.66
N ILE A 25 -13.73 -10.70 -36.63
CA ILE A 25 -13.86 -10.37 -38.06
C ILE A 25 -15.30 -9.93 -38.37
N GLY A 26 -16.31 -10.61 -37.81
CA GLY A 26 -17.72 -10.24 -37.99
C GLY A 26 -18.01 -8.82 -37.51
N LYS A 27 -17.55 -8.47 -36.30
CA LYS A 27 -17.72 -7.11 -35.75
C LYS A 27 -16.92 -6.06 -36.53
N TYR A 28 -15.72 -6.38 -36.99
CA TYR A 28 -14.89 -5.45 -37.76
C TYR A 28 -15.50 -5.12 -39.12
N LYS A 29 -16.12 -6.10 -39.79
CA LYS A 29 -16.83 -5.92 -41.06
C LYS A 29 -18.14 -5.12 -40.89
N ALA A 30 -18.84 -5.30 -39.78
CA ALA A 30 -20.07 -4.56 -39.46
C ALA A 30 -19.83 -3.11 -38.99
N THR A 31 -18.57 -2.71 -38.75
CA THR A 31 -18.23 -1.39 -38.24
C THR A 31 -18.18 -0.34 -39.36
N SER A 32 -18.83 0.80 -39.15
CA SER A 32 -18.82 1.92 -40.11
C SER A 32 -17.43 2.54 -40.28
N ARG A 33 -17.18 3.19 -41.44
CA ARG A 33 -15.87 3.82 -41.74
C ARG A 33 -15.50 4.92 -40.73
N SER A 34 -16.47 5.73 -40.32
CA SER A 34 -16.29 6.80 -39.33
C SER A 34 -15.99 6.25 -37.94
N THR A 35 -16.67 5.19 -37.51
CA THR A 35 -16.37 4.51 -36.24
C THR A 35 -14.96 3.92 -36.23
N ARG A 36 -14.50 3.38 -37.38
CA ARG A 36 -13.14 2.85 -37.51
C ARG A 36 -12.10 3.96 -37.34
N LEU A 37 -12.31 5.13 -37.95
CA LEU A 37 -11.42 6.29 -37.79
C LEU A 37 -11.38 6.79 -36.35
N LEU A 38 -12.55 6.95 -35.71
CA LEU A 38 -12.63 7.35 -34.30
C LEU A 38 -11.94 6.33 -33.39
N ALA A 39 -12.15 5.03 -33.62
CA ALA A 39 -11.49 3.97 -32.86
C ALA A 39 -9.97 4.02 -33.02
N THR A 40 -9.45 4.26 -34.24
CA THR A 40 -8.00 4.40 -34.46
C THR A 40 -7.42 5.63 -33.78
N LEU A 41 -8.12 6.76 -33.80
CA LEU A 41 -7.68 7.98 -33.11
C LEU A 41 -7.68 7.77 -31.59
N ALA A 42 -8.75 7.20 -31.05
CA ALA A 42 -8.84 6.88 -29.62
C ALA A 42 -7.74 5.90 -29.18
N LEU A 43 -7.45 4.88 -30.00
CA LEU A 43 -6.36 3.93 -29.76
C LEU A 43 -5.00 4.64 -29.72
N LEU A 44 -4.70 5.49 -30.70
CA LEU A 44 -3.43 6.23 -30.76
C LEU A 44 -3.27 7.15 -29.54
N LEU A 45 -4.31 7.92 -29.20
CA LEU A 45 -4.30 8.77 -28.01
C LEU A 45 -4.10 7.95 -26.73
N SER A 46 -4.76 6.80 -26.62
CA SER A 46 -4.61 5.89 -25.47
C SER A 46 -3.18 5.36 -25.35
N ILE A 47 -2.55 4.95 -26.46
CA ILE A 47 -1.15 4.47 -26.45
C ILE A 47 -0.21 5.60 -26.01
N ILE A 48 -0.36 6.80 -26.56
CA ILE A 48 0.48 7.95 -26.23
C ILE A 48 0.31 8.36 -24.76
N ALA A 49 -0.94 8.50 -24.31
CA ALA A 49 -1.27 8.88 -22.94
C ALA A 49 -0.82 7.82 -21.93
N SER A 50 -1.05 6.54 -22.21
CA SER A 50 -0.66 5.43 -21.33
C SER A 50 0.86 5.27 -21.27
N GLY A 51 1.57 5.46 -22.38
CA GLY A 51 3.03 5.39 -22.42
C GLY A 51 3.69 6.50 -21.60
N ALA A 52 3.31 7.76 -21.85
CA ALA A 52 3.91 8.91 -21.17
C ALA A 52 3.45 9.04 -19.71
N GLY A 53 2.14 8.87 -19.47
CA GLY A 53 1.54 8.96 -18.13
C GLY A 53 1.95 7.79 -17.24
N GLY A 54 1.94 6.57 -17.78
CA GLY A 54 2.34 5.37 -17.06
C GLY A 54 3.80 5.45 -16.60
N ARG A 55 4.73 5.85 -17.47
CA ARG A 55 6.15 5.98 -17.09
C ARG A 55 6.38 7.02 -16.00
N ARG A 56 5.71 8.18 -16.06
CA ARG A 56 5.79 9.20 -15.01
C ARG A 56 5.24 8.70 -13.68
N TRP A 57 4.09 8.03 -13.70
CA TRP A 57 3.48 7.45 -12.50
C TRP A 57 4.37 6.37 -11.86
N TRP A 58 4.95 5.47 -12.67
CA TRP A 58 5.89 4.45 -12.18
C TRP A 58 7.12 5.06 -11.53
N ARG A 59 7.74 6.06 -12.17
CA ARG A 59 8.91 6.77 -11.61
C ARG A 59 8.57 7.49 -10.31
N LYS A 60 7.42 8.17 -10.24
CA LYS A 60 6.95 8.84 -9.03
C LYS A 60 6.74 7.83 -7.90
N LYS A 61 6.05 6.73 -8.17
CA LYS A 61 5.81 5.66 -7.19
C LYS A 61 7.11 5.01 -6.70
N ALA A 62 8.10 4.83 -7.58
CA ALA A 62 9.42 4.34 -7.19
C ALA A 62 10.15 5.34 -6.28
N SER A 63 10.19 6.63 -6.64
CA SER A 63 10.81 7.66 -5.80
C SER A 63 10.14 7.82 -4.44
N GLU A 64 8.80 7.73 -4.38
CA GLU A 64 8.05 7.77 -3.12
C GLU A 64 8.39 6.58 -2.22
N LYS A 65 8.60 5.39 -2.80
CA LYS A 65 9.00 4.18 -2.06
C LYS A 65 10.41 4.28 -1.50
N GLU A 66 11.35 4.82 -2.30
CA GLU A 66 12.72 5.07 -1.87
C GLU A 66 12.80 6.13 -0.77
N GLU A 67 12.07 7.23 -0.94
CA GLU A 67 11.96 8.29 0.07
C GLU A 67 11.32 7.75 1.36
N GLY A 68 10.24 6.97 1.25
CA GLY A 68 9.62 6.30 2.38
C GLY A 68 10.58 5.38 3.13
N ARG A 69 11.36 4.56 2.43
CA ARG A 69 12.40 3.70 3.03
C ARG A 69 13.51 4.51 3.71
N ARG A 70 13.93 5.62 3.10
CA ARG A 70 14.96 6.51 3.66
C ARG A 70 14.48 7.20 4.93
N LEU A 71 13.25 7.70 4.96
CA LEU A 71 12.66 8.37 6.11
C LEU A 71 12.40 7.39 7.27
N LEU A 72 11.98 6.16 6.96
CA LEU A 72 11.86 5.08 7.92
C LEU A 72 13.20 4.77 8.59
N ARG A 73 14.27 4.56 7.82
CA ARG A 73 15.61 4.27 8.35
C ARG A 73 16.16 5.37 9.26
N ARG A 74 15.78 6.63 8.99
CA ARG A 74 16.25 7.80 9.75
C ARG A 74 15.36 8.15 10.93
N ASN A 75 14.28 7.39 11.18
CA ASN A 75 13.27 7.71 12.20
C ASN A 75 12.83 9.20 12.14
N SER A 76 12.80 9.77 10.94
CA SER A 76 12.64 11.21 10.74
C SER A 76 11.22 11.52 10.31
N GLY A 77 10.54 12.38 11.07
CA GLY A 77 9.27 12.98 10.63
C GLY A 77 9.53 14.19 9.73
N LEU A 78 8.79 14.29 8.63
CA LEU A 78 8.76 15.47 7.78
C LEU A 78 8.01 16.58 8.50
N LYS A 79 8.64 17.75 8.70
CA LYS A 79 7.97 18.92 9.27
C LYS A 79 7.40 19.76 8.13
N ASN A 80 6.08 19.90 8.10
CA ASN A 80 5.40 20.78 7.16
C ASN A 80 5.47 22.24 7.65
N LYS A 81 5.29 23.18 6.72
CA LYS A 81 5.34 24.62 7.01
C LYS A 81 4.27 25.06 8.02
N ASP A 82 3.14 24.36 8.01
CA ASP A 82 1.99 24.60 8.90
C ASP A 82 2.22 24.09 10.34
N GLY A 83 3.43 23.62 10.66
CA GLY A 83 3.77 23.07 11.97
C GLY A 83 3.36 21.61 12.17
N SER A 84 2.54 21.04 11.29
CA SER A 84 2.23 19.60 11.26
C SER A 84 3.46 18.76 10.92
N ARG A 85 3.51 17.52 11.42
CA ARG A 85 4.63 16.61 11.21
C ARG A 85 4.14 15.28 10.68
N THR A 86 4.65 14.86 9.53
CA THR A 86 4.31 13.58 8.89
C THR A 86 5.37 12.53 9.22
N LEU A 87 4.98 11.47 9.91
CA LEU A 87 5.80 10.29 10.18
C LEU A 87 5.62 9.25 9.07
N VAL A 88 6.69 8.56 8.71
CA VAL A 88 6.63 7.40 7.82
C VAL A 88 6.80 6.14 8.65
N VAL A 89 5.81 5.25 8.59
CA VAL A 89 5.70 4.04 9.42
C VAL A 89 5.64 2.82 8.49
N PRO A 90 6.25 1.67 8.86
CA PRO A 90 6.17 0.47 8.02
C PRO A 90 4.76 -0.14 8.09
N TYR A 91 4.24 -0.61 6.95
CA TYR A 91 2.95 -1.29 6.87
C TYR A 91 3.02 -2.44 5.85
N GLY A 92 3.12 -3.68 6.35
CA GLY A 92 3.37 -4.86 5.52
C GLY A 92 4.62 -4.66 4.65
N ASP A 93 4.47 -4.83 3.33
CA ASP A 93 5.54 -4.62 2.35
C ASP A 93 5.69 -3.14 1.88
N ALA A 94 4.89 -2.23 2.43
CA ALA A 94 4.79 -0.83 2.05
C ALA A 94 5.14 0.13 3.21
N THR A 95 5.14 1.42 2.91
CA THR A 95 5.27 2.50 3.89
C THR A 95 4.00 3.33 3.92
N SER A 96 3.56 3.69 5.12
CA SER A 96 2.38 4.54 5.35
C SER A 96 2.81 5.89 5.92
N LYS A 97 2.08 6.96 5.59
CA LYS A 97 2.32 8.32 6.06
C LYS A 97 1.27 8.69 7.11
N VAL A 98 1.71 9.05 8.31
CA VAL A 98 0.85 9.50 9.42
C VAL A 98 1.14 10.96 9.70
N THR A 99 0.18 11.84 9.44
CA THR A 99 0.34 13.28 9.70
C THR A 99 -0.22 13.64 11.07
N ILE A 100 0.62 14.20 11.93
CA ILE A 100 0.28 14.64 13.27
C ILE A 100 0.22 16.17 13.27
N HIS A 101 -0.88 16.72 13.78
CA HIS A 101 -1.03 18.15 14.02
C HIS A 101 -0.74 18.42 15.51
N PRO A 102 0.45 18.93 15.87
CA PRO A 102 0.81 19.10 17.27
C PRO A 102 0.02 20.26 17.88
N THR A 103 -0.69 20.00 18.98
CA THR A 103 -1.32 21.03 19.81
C THR A 103 -0.39 21.56 20.89
N LYS A 104 0.65 20.79 21.27
CA LYS A 104 1.71 21.16 22.22
C LYS A 104 3.07 20.64 21.73
N PRO A 105 4.21 21.24 22.11
CA PRO A 105 5.54 20.86 21.62
C PRO A 105 5.96 19.43 21.98
N THR A 106 5.46 18.89 23.10
CA THR A 106 5.78 17.53 23.60
C THR A 106 4.92 16.43 23.00
N THR A 107 3.75 16.78 22.43
CA THR A 107 2.79 15.82 21.87
C THR A 107 3.41 14.97 20.76
N PHE A 108 4.26 15.59 19.93
CA PHE A 108 4.90 14.87 18.84
C PHE A 108 5.87 13.78 19.34
N ASP A 109 6.65 14.06 20.40
CA ASP A 109 7.61 13.08 20.90
C ASP A 109 6.90 11.87 21.54
N ALA A 110 5.79 12.11 22.25
CA ALA A 110 4.94 11.04 22.77
C ALA A 110 4.34 10.18 21.64
N HIS A 111 3.80 10.79 20.58
CA HIS A 111 3.26 10.05 19.44
C HIS A 111 4.35 9.29 18.70
N ARG A 112 5.54 9.88 18.54
CA ARG A 112 6.69 9.20 17.94
C ARG A 112 7.09 7.95 18.72
N ARG A 113 7.09 8.01 20.06
CA ARG A 113 7.38 6.86 20.95
C ARG A 113 6.30 5.78 20.86
N LEU A 114 5.04 6.19 20.72
CA LEU A 114 3.93 5.28 20.46
C LEU A 114 4.11 4.52 19.13
N PHE A 115 4.67 5.17 18.09
CA PHE A 115 4.74 4.60 16.74
C PHE A 115 6.05 3.95 16.29
N LEU A 116 7.21 4.36 16.83
CA LEU A 116 8.51 3.99 16.28
C LEU A 116 9.45 3.26 17.25
N ASN A 117 9.14 3.19 18.54
CA ASN A 117 10.01 2.51 19.51
C ASN A 117 9.57 1.05 19.68
N PRO A 118 10.41 0.06 19.31
CA PRO A 118 10.14 -1.33 19.63
C PRO A 118 10.30 -1.60 21.15
N PRO A 119 9.60 -2.61 21.70
CA PRO A 119 9.56 -2.96 23.13
C PRO A 119 10.91 -3.38 23.75
N ARG A 120 12.00 -3.43 22.96
CA ARG A 120 13.36 -3.67 23.47
C ARG A 120 13.93 -2.48 24.26
N ALA A 121 13.51 -1.26 23.94
CA ALA A 121 13.95 -0.06 24.68
C ALA A 121 13.28 0.07 26.07
N SER A 122 12.21 -0.69 26.31
CA SER A 122 11.48 -0.75 27.59
C SER A 122 11.82 -2.00 28.43
N GLY A 123 12.86 -2.76 28.06
CA GLY A 123 13.32 -3.92 28.84
C GLY A 123 12.41 -5.15 28.80
N MET A 124 11.43 -5.22 27.90
CA MET A 124 10.59 -6.41 27.75
C MET A 124 11.33 -7.45 26.88
N VAL A 125 11.69 -8.57 27.53
CA VAL A 125 12.39 -9.72 26.96
C VAL A 125 11.53 -10.40 25.88
N ASP A 126 12.16 -10.77 24.77
CA ASP A 126 11.58 -11.56 23.68
C ASP A 126 11.09 -12.92 24.24
N GLY A 127 9.79 -13.08 24.51
CA GLY A 127 9.23 -14.37 24.93
C GLY A 127 7.89 -14.35 25.69
N GLN A 128 7.45 -13.21 26.22
CA GLN A 128 6.14 -13.16 26.89
C GLN A 128 5.03 -12.96 25.84
N PRO A 129 4.04 -13.86 25.72
CA PRO A 129 2.92 -13.64 24.83
C PRO A 129 2.06 -12.51 25.43
N THR A 130 2.16 -11.32 24.84
CA THR A 130 1.18 -10.27 25.11
C THR A 130 -0.20 -10.82 24.76
N PRO A 131 -1.18 -10.81 25.67
CA PRO A 131 -2.55 -11.12 25.30
C PRO A 131 -3.03 -10.06 24.29
N HIS A 132 -4.12 -10.34 23.58
CA HIS A 132 -4.80 -9.45 22.64
C HIS A 132 -4.07 -9.10 21.30
N LEU A 133 -4.10 -10.11 20.42
CA LEU A 133 -4.15 -10.01 18.97
C LEU A 133 -5.21 -8.99 18.47
N GLN A 134 -4.94 -7.67 18.45
CA GLN A 134 -5.72 -6.69 17.65
C GLN A 134 -5.21 -5.23 17.68
N ALA A 135 -3.95 -4.95 18.06
CA ALA A 135 -3.45 -3.58 18.02
C ALA A 135 -3.23 -3.09 16.57
N LYS A 136 -3.72 -1.88 16.28
CA LYS A 136 -3.50 -1.18 15.01
C LYS A 136 -1.99 -1.07 14.71
N PRO A 137 -1.57 -1.18 13.45
CA PRO A 137 -0.15 -1.20 13.08
C PRO A 137 0.58 0.05 13.57
N GLY A 138 1.73 -0.18 14.22
CA GLY A 138 2.54 0.87 14.82
C GLY A 138 2.09 1.29 16.22
N LEU A 139 1.13 0.66 16.89
CA LEU A 139 0.76 1.08 18.24
C LEU A 139 1.59 0.34 19.31
N ASN A 140 2.47 1.04 20.04
CA ASN A 140 3.21 0.47 21.17
C ASN A 140 2.29 0.38 22.42
N LEU A 141 1.71 -0.81 22.63
CA LEU A 141 0.81 -1.12 23.76
C LEU A 141 1.46 -0.97 25.13
N ALA A 142 2.76 -1.27 25.27
CA ALA A 142 3.48 -1.13 26.54
C ALA A 142 3.58 0.35 26.94
N PHE A 143 3.87 1.23 25.98
CA PHE A 143 3.84 2.68 26.20
C PHE A 143 2.42 3.16 26.53
N LEU A 144 1.41 2.68 25.81
CA LEU A 144 0.01 3.06 26.10
C LEU A 144 -0.36 2.69 27.55
N HIS A 145 -0.01 1.48 27.97
CA HIS A 145 -0.26 1.00 29.32
C HIS A 145 0.47 1.86 30.37
N GLN A 146 1.77 2.14 30.18
CA GLN A 146 2.55 2.99 31.09
C GLN A 146 2.03 4.44 31.12
N PHE A 147 1.59 4.96 29.99
CA PHE A 147 1.06 6.31 29.87
C PHE A 147 -0.29 6.43 30.59
N LEU A 148 -1.19 5.45 30.42
CA LEU A 148 -2.47 5.42 31.11
C LEU A 148 -2.31 5.16 32.61
N SER A 149 -1.38 4.29 33.02
CA SER A 149 -1.11 4.04 34.44
C SER A 149 -0.60 5.28 35.18
N LEU A 150 0.10 6.18 34.49
CA LEU A 150 0.49 7.47 35.07
C LEU A 150 -0.74 8.34 35.34
N PHE A 151 -1.72 8.41 34.42
CA PHE A 151 -2.94 9.17 34.64
C PHE A 151 -3.77 8.62 35.80
N GLU A 152 -3.91 7.30 35.88
CA GLU A 152 -4.66 6.63 36.94
C GLU A 152 -4.03 6.84 38.34
N HIS A 153 -2.70 7.00 38.39
CA HIS A 153 -1.97 7.31 39.62
C HIS A 153 -2.08 8.78 40.06
N TYR A 154 -2.44 9.71 39.16
CA TYR A 154 -2.67 11.11 39.52
C TYR A 154 -4.08 11.33 40.11
N ASP A 155 -5.08 10.54 39.71
CA ASP A 155 -6.44 10.62 40.28
C ASP A 155 -6.52 10.07 41.72
N THR A 156 -5.57 9.24 42.13
CA THR A 156 -5.51 8.68 43.50
C THR A 156 -4.77 9.57 44.51
N GLN A 157 -4.11 10.65 44.07
CA GLN A 157 -3.45 11.61 44.96
C GLN A 157 -4.21 12.94 45.12
N VAL A 158 -5.38 13.07 44.51
CA VAL A 158 -6.23 14.28 44.59
C VAL A 158 -7.59 13.98 45.28
N ALA A 159 -7.71 12.83 45.94
CA ALA A 159 -8.86 12.48 46.79
C ALA A 159 -8.47 12.51 48.28
#